data_AF-A0A1I0KYY2-F1
#
_entry.id   AF-A0A1I0KYY2-F1
#
_cell.length_a   1.000
_cell.length_b   1.000
_cell.length_c   1.000
_cell.angle_alpha   90.00
_cell.angle_beta   90.00
_cell.angle_gamma   90.00
#
_symmetry.space_group_name_H-M   'P 1'
#
loop_
_entity.id
_entity.type
_entity.pdbx_description
1 polymer ?
#
loop_
_entity_poly.entity_id
_entity_poly.type
_entity_poly.pdbx_seq_one_letter_code
_entity_poly.pdbx_strand_id
1 'polypeptide(L)'
;MPDKQSLVKPGKRGQALVLACLSLLLLAVMMLLSFNLSYALRQKTQLQQHSDALAYSMAVLEARSLNYFASSNRAIAASYVTMNNVHGYMAAASVTSAMMDAAGDAFLQISGVEGGLCGMCNGMCDHCIHALEALKIKKDFNDEAEKYQNKIKQQDDDFNKAVKHLDKMMDIIHSSQRGVFDETAKALGDGSSLNLSKLRSINAPKSSELNSGVGSLNTAEYNCAIDGKDCSISGKPANSSNKTRAVMMAQAANASRNEWAAKRGGTPPTYLNTEFLNRLMSEIQGEGSTVIRSHDGTAKTVKNEGELDNDGSTGNDGSKSAGHEHGSLFSQWKHGVGTSGYKVIVVSDSDGGEHTQEEAHSESHNFFEGTHKGELASCGSTGNCFMSFRADPDPNRDFGQPHVYSYVTQRLRSESVTEAPWQLNESASVRFKHGDREGKVTLAADEGAAMSKALVYYHRLGHWSEPPNMFNPFWRAKLHPFTPEEAANVLNEAGNSDAAEMASTPRMPL
;
A
#
# COMPACT_ATOMS: atom_id res chain seq x y z
N MET A 1 117.50 8.71 -14.00
CA MET A 1 116.59 9.03 -12.88
C MET A 1 115.71 10.20 -13.31
N PRO A 2 114.44 10.25 -12.87
CA PRO A 2 113.28 10.26 -13.77
C PRO A 2 112.64 11.64 -13.91
N ASP A 3 111.87 11.84 -14.99
CA ASP A 3 110.64 12.61 -14.88
C ASP A 3 109.57 12.04 -15.82
N LYS A 4 108.59 11.35 -15.20
CA LYS A 4 107.36 10.87 -15.84
C LYS A 4 106.37 12.03 -15.85
N GLN A 5 106.20 12.69 -16.99
CA GLN A 5 105.02 13.54 -17.17
C GLN A 5 103.82 12.67 -17.54
N SER A 6 102.84 12.62 -16.62
CA SER A 6 101.57 11.94 -16.82
C SER A 6 100.68 12.75 -17.77
N LEU A 7 100.26 12.12 -18.87
CA LEU A 7 99.21 12.64 -19.74
C LEU A 7 97.87 12.57 -18.99
N VAL A 8 97.48 13.68 -18.35
CA VAL A 8 96.14 13.86 -17.80
C VAL A 8 95.16 13.99 -18.97
N LYS A 9 94.30 12.99 -19.16
CA LYS A 9 93.15 13.09 -20.07
C LYS A 9 92.24 14.24 -19.60
N PRO A 10 91.77 15.14 -20.49
CA PRO A 10 90.81 16.16 -20.11
C PRO A 10 89.52 15.46 -19.65
N GLY A 11 89.23 15.55 -18.36
CA GLY A 11 88.01 15.02 -17.79
C GLY A 11 86.80 15.71 -18.40
N LYS A 12 85.85 14.92 -18.92
CA LYS A 12 84.52 15.37 -19.32
C LYS A 12 83.77 15.93 -18.10
N ARG A 13 84.06 17.16 -17.68
CA ARG A 13 83.55 17.76 -16.42
C ARG A 13 82.19 18.46 -16.53
N GLY A 14 81.53 18.46 -17.70
CA GLY A 14 80.20 19.07 -17.87
C GLY A 14 79.02 18.09 -17.97
N GLN A 15 79.25 16.83 -18.36
CA GLN A 15 78.15 15.90 -18.66
C GLN A 15 77.45 15.35 -17.41
N ALA A 16 78.17 15.18 -16.30
CA ALA A 16 77.61 14.65 -15.06
C ALA A 16 76.59 15.60 -14.42
N LEU A 17 76.82 16.91 -14.50
CA LEU A 17 75.90 17.92 -13.96
C LEU A 17 74.61 18.00 -14.80
N VAL A 18 74.72 17.94 -16.13
CA VAL A 18 73.56 17.88 -17.02
C VAL A 18 72.74 16.62 -16.76
N LEU A 19 73.39 15.45 -16.63
CA LEU A 19 72.71 14.19 -16.32
C LEU A 19 72.05 14.21 -14.93
N ALA A 20 72.69 14.82 -13.93
CA ALA A 20 72.12 14.97 -12.58
C ALA A 20 70.92 15.93 -12.56
N CYS A 21 70.98 17.04 -13.28
CA CYS A 21 69.85 17.96 -13.43
C CYS A 21 68.69 17.29 -14.17
N LEU A 22 68.97 16.52 -15.23
CA LEU A 22 67.94 15.78 -15.97
C LEU A 22 67.31 14.67 -15.13
N SER A 23 68.08 13.94 -14.32
CA SER A 23 67.54 12.92 -13.43
C SER A 23 66.71 13.51 -12.29
N LEU A 24 67.15 14.65 -11.72
CA LEU A 24 66.37 15.38 -10.71
C LEU A 24 65.06 15.91 -11.28
N LEU A 25 65.09 16.48 -12.50
CA LEU A 25 63.91 16.92 -13.22
C LEU A 25 62.94 15.75 -13.44
N LEU A 26 63.46 14.60 -13.88
CA LEU A 26 62.66 13.41 -14.11
C LEU A 26 62.02 12.89 -12.82
N LEU A 27 62.75 12.86 -11.70
CA LEU A 27 62.20 12.50 -10.39
C LEU A 27 61.10 13.47 -9.94
N ALA A 28 61.31 14.78 -10.11
CA ALA A 28 60.31 15.79 -9.77
C ALA A 28 59.02 15.60 -10.59
N VAL A 29 59.14 15.37 -11.90
CA VAL A 29 57.98 15.09 -12.78
C VAL A 29 57.26 13.81 -12.33
N MET A 30 57.99 12.73 -12.04
CA MET A 30 57.39 11.47 -11.57
C MET A 30 56.65 11.64 -10.24
N MET A 31 57.18 12.44 -9.32
CA MET A 31 56.51 12.77 -8.06
C MET A 31 55.22 13.57 -8.30
N LEU A 32 55.23 14.58 -9.15
CA LEU A 32 54.04 15.37 -9.52
C LEU A 32 52.97 14.49 -10.18
N LEU A 33 53.36 13.61 -11.09
CA LEU A 33 52.45 12.63 -11.71
C LEU A 33 51.83 11.69 -10.67
N SER A 34 52.64 11.22 -9.71
CA SER A 34 52.16 10.35 -8.63
C SER A 34 51.13 11.07 -7.76
N PHE A 35 51.37 12.32 -7.38
CA PHE A 35 50.40 13.11 -6.61
C PHE A 35 49.12 13.41 -7.39
N ASN A 36 49.21 13.74 -8.68
CA ASN A 36 48.04 13.94 -9.54
C ASN A 36 47.18 12.66 -9.58
N LEU A 37 47.83 11.50 -9.76
CA LEU A 37 47.15 10.22 -9.77
C LEU A 37 46.52 9.91 -8.41
N SER A 38 47.25 10.09 -7.30
CA SER A 38 46.71 9.86 -5.95
C SER A 38 45.52 10.77 -5.64
N TYR A 39 45.58 12.05 -6.03
CA TYR A 39 44.47 12.98 -5.87
C TYR A 39 43.26 12.53 -6.70
N ALA A 40 43.46 12.21 -7.98
CA ALA A 40 42.39 11.75 -8.86
C ALA A 40 41.75 10.45 -8.37
N LEU A 41 42.55 9.49 -7.90
CA LEU A 41 42.06 8.25 -7.29
C LEU A 41 41.23 8.52 -6.03
N ARG A 42 41.69 9.43 -5.16
CA ARG A 42 40.92 9.83 -3.97
C ARG A 42 39.57 10.45 -4.35
N GLN A 43 39.55 11.36 -5.33
CA GLN A 43 38.31 11.96 -5.81
C GLN A 43 37.38 10.90 -6.42
N LYS A 44 37.92 9.95 -7.18
CA LYS A 44 37.15 8.85 -7.75
C LYS A 44 36.55 7.95 -6.66
N THR A 45 37.32 7.58 -5.63
CA THR A 45 36.80 6.79 -4.50
C THR A 45 35.72 7.53 -3.72
N GLN A 46 35.89 8.83 -3.47
CA GLN A 46 34.87 9.65 -2.82
C GLN A 46 33.59 9.71 -3.65
N LEU A 47 33.71 9.87 -4.98
CA LEU A 47 32.57 9.87 -5.89
C LEU A 47 31.84 8.51 -5.90
N GLN A 48 32.57 7.39 -5.92
CA GLN A 48 31.96 6.06 -5.83
C GLN A 48 31.24 5.83 -4.50
N GLN A 49 31.87 6.22 -3.39
CA GLN A 49 31.24 6.15 -2.06
C GLN A 49 29.98 7.01 -1.98
N HIS A 50 29.99 8.19 -2.60
CA HIS A 50 28.80 9.02 -2.69
C HIS A 50 27.69 8.34 -3.51
N SER A 51 28.02 7.79 -4.67
CA SER A 51 27.06 7.07 -5.52
C SER A 51 26.44 5.87 -4.81
N ASP A 52 27.24 5.07 -4.09
CA ASP A 52 26.76 3.93 -3.31
C ASP A 52 25.83 4.38 -2.17
N ALA A 53 26.23 5.43 -1.45
CA ALA A 53 25.42 6.00 -0.37
C ALA A 53 24.10 6.59 -0.89
N LEU A 54 24.12 7.23 -2.07
CA LEU A 54 22.93 7.81 -2.69
C LEU A 54 21.96 6.71 -3.14
N ALA A 55 22.43 5.72 -3.91
CA ALA A 55 21.60 4.59 -4.37
C ALA A 55 20.99 3.82 -3.18
N TYR A 56 21.80 3.52 -2.15
CA TYR A 56 21.31 2.85 -0.95
C TYR A 56 20.28 3.68 -0.18
N SER A 57 20.52 4.98 -0.01
CA SER A 57 19.60 5.86 0.74
C SER A 57 18.26 6.04 0.02
N MET A 58 18.29 6.18 -1.31
CA MET A 58 17.09 6.19 -2.15
C MET A 58 16.32 4.87 -2.02
N ALA A 59 17.00 3.72 -2.09
CA ALA A 59 16.37 2.41 -1.87
C ALA A 59 15.77 2.25 -0.45
N VAL A 60 16.41 2.82 0.58
CA VAL A 60 15.85 2.83 1.94
C VAL A 60 14.58 3.66 2.02
N LEU A 61 14.54 4.82 1.35
CA LEU A 61 13.32 5.64 1.27
C LEU A 61 12.20 4.89 0.57
N GLU A 62 12.50 4.26 -0.56
CA GLU A 62 11.55 3.44 -1.30
C GLU A 62 11.01 2.28 -0.46
N ALA A 63 11.89 1.48 0.18
CA ALA A 63 11.48 0.39 1.06
C ALA A 63 10.58 0.86 2.21
N ARG A 64 10.86 2.05 2.78
CA ARG A 64 10.02 2.65 3.84
C ARG A 64 8.65 3.06 3.30
N SER A 65 8.58 3.61 2.10
CA SER A 65 7.31 3.96 1.45
C SER A 65 6.43 2.72 1.24
N LEU A 66 7.01 1.62 0.74
CA LEU A 66 6.30 0.36 0.52
C LEU A 66 5.83 -0.26 1.85
N ASN A 67 6.65 -0.21 2.89
CA ASN A 67 6.25 -0.65 4.24
C ASN A 67 5.14 0.22 4.84
N TYR A 68 5.15 1.54 4.57
CA TYR A 68 4.09 2.44 4.97
C TYR A 68 2.77 2.08 4.28
N PHE A 69 2.79 1.79 2.97
CA PHE A 69 1.62 1.31 2.24
C PHE A 69 1.06 0.02 2.82
N ALA A 70 1.90 -0.98 3.09
CA ALA A 70 1.47 -2.23 3.70
C ALA A 70 0.83 -2.03 5.08
N SER A 71 1.40 -1.15 5.89
CA SER A 71 0.89 -0.87 7.25
C SER A 71 -0.41 -0.08 7.23
N SER A 72 -0.53 0.91 6.34
CA SER A 72 -1.74 1.71 6.16
C SER A 72 -2.88 0.90 5.52
N ASN A 73 -2.56 -0.07 4.65
CA ASN A 73 -3.52 -1.05 4.14
C ASN A 73 -4.18 -1.87 5.24
N ARG A 74 -3.44 -2.20 6.32
CA ARG A 74 -4.04 -2.86 7.50
C ARG A 74 -5.01 -1.94 8.24
N ALA A 75 -4.69 -0.64 8.33
CA ALA A 75 -5.59 0.34 8.94
C ALA A 75 -6.88 0.52 8.11
N ILE A 76 -6.77 0.53 6.78
CA ILE A 76 -7.92 0.51 5.87
C ILE A 76 -8.77 -0.75 6.10
N ALA A 77 -8.17 -1.94 6.12
CA ALA A 77 -8.88 -3.19 6.40
C ALA A 77 -9.58 -3.19 7.77
N ALA A 78 -8.92 -2.66 8.81
CA ALA A 78 -9.51 -2.51 10.14
C ALA A 78 -10.69 -1.52 10.16
N SER A 79 -10.67 -0.50 9.30
CA SER A 79 -11.78 0.45 9.14
C SER A 79 -13.01 -0.25 8.55
N TYR A 80 -12.83 -1.08 7.51
CA TYR A 80 -13.90 -1.92 6.97
C TYR A 80 -14.44 -2.92 8.00
N VAL A 81 -13.57 -3.56 8.80
CA VAL A 81 -14.00 -4.42 9.91
C VAL A 81 -14.87 -3.65 10.89
N THR A 82 -14.44 -2.45 11.29
CA THR A 82 -15.19 -1.61 12.23
C THR A 82 -16.55 -1.22 11.66
N MET A 83 -16.60 -0.88 10.38
CA MET A 83 -17.84 -0.56 9.69
C MET A 83 -18.78 -1.76 9.63
N ASN A 84 -18.28 -2.96 9.34
CA ASN A 84 -19.08 -4.18 9.40
C ASN A 84 -19.64 -4.44 10.81
N ASN A 85 -18.87 -4.16 11.87
CA ASN A 85 -19.37 -4.28 13.25
C ASN A 85 -20.51 -3.30 13.53
N VAL A 86 -20.38 -2.05 13.07
CA VAL A 86 -21.41 -1.00 13.23
C VAL A 86 -22.70 -1.39 12.49
N HIS A 87 -22.61 -1.98 11.30
CA HIS A 87 -23.77 -2.56 10.60
C HIS A 87 -24.38 -3.74 11.37
N GLY A 88 -23.55 -4.57 12.00
CA GLY A 88 -24.01 -5.63 12.88
C GLY A 88 -24.81 -5.10 14.08
N TYR A 89 -24.34 -4.02 14.73
CA TYR A 89 -25.05 -3.39 15.84
C TYR A 89 -26.38 -2.78 15.41
N MET A 90 -26.41 -2.13 14.25
CA MET A 90 -27.64 -1.55 13.71
C MET A 90 -28.65 -2.65 13.36
N ALA A 91 -28.22 -3.72 12.69
CA ALA A 91 -29.09 -4.85 12.36
C ALA A 91 -29.64 -5.53 13.64
N ALA A 92 -28.82 -5.69 14.67
CA ALA A 92 -29.21 -6.21 15.98
C ALA A 92 -30.22 -5.32 16.71
N ALA A 93 -30.07 -3.99 16.63
CA ALA A 93 -31.05 -3.07 17.18
C ALA A 93 -32.37 -3.15 16.40
N SER A 94 -32.29 -3.12 15.07
CA SER A 94 -33.45 -3.12 14.18
C SER A 94 -34.23 -4.44 14.19
N VAL A 95 -33.63 -5.58 14.54
CA VAL A 95 -34.37 -6.85 14.65
C VAL A 95 -35.45 -6.79 15.74
N THR A 96 -35.29 -5.91 16.74
CA THR A 96 -36.22 -5.84 17.88
C THR A 96 -37.63 -5.39 17.48
N SER A 97 -37.75 -4.43 16.56
CA SER A 97 -39.05 -4.06 15.98
C SER A 97 -39.61 -5.18 15.12
N ALA A 98 -38.79 -5.76 14.23
CA ALA A 98 -39.21 -6.82 13.33
C ALA A 98 -39.70 -8.09 14.07
N MET A 99 -39.09 -8.44 15.21
CA MET A 99 -39.55 -9.53 16.06
C MET A 99 -40.93 -9.24 16.68
N MET A 100 -41.18 -7.99 17.10
CA MET A 100 -42.49 -7.59 17.65
C MET A 100 -43.57 -7.61 16.57
N ASP A 101 -43.28 -7.09 15.37
CA ASP A 101 -44.18 -7.16 14.21
C ASP A 101 -44.51 -8.62 13.85
N ALA A 102 -43.48 -9.47 13.78
CA ALA A 102 -43.67 -10.89 13.49
C ALA A 102 -44.50 -11.60 14.58
N ALA A 103 -44.37 -11.22 15.85
CA ALA A 103 -45.20 -11.74 16.92
C ALA A 103 -46.66 -11.29 16.75
N GLY A 104 -46.90 -10.02 16.40
CA GLY A 104 -48.21 -9.50 16.04
C GLY A 104 -48.85 -10.29 14.88
N ASP A 105 -48.08 -10.63 13.85
CA ASP A 105 -48.54 -11.46 12.73
C ASP A 105 -48.85 -12.90 13.14
N ALA A 106 -48.07 -13.49 14.05
CA ALA A 106 -48.42 -14.79 14.62
C ALA A 106 -49.75 -14.72 15.40
N PHE A 107 -50.02 -13.62 16.11
CA PHE A 107 -51.31 -13.40 16.79
C PHE A 107 -52.47 -13.12 15.82
N LEU A 108 -52.21 -12.59 14.63
CA LEU A 108 -53.20 -12.55 13.54
C LEU A 108 -53.62 -13.96 13.11
N GLN A 109 -52.67 -14.88 13.00
CA GLN A 109 -52.96 -16.28 12.67
C GLN A 109 -53.75 -16.97 13.79
N ILE A 110 -53.36 -16.74 15.05
CA ILE A 110 -54.09 -17.24 16.23
C ILE A 110 -55.54 -16.74 16.22
N SER A 111 -55.77 -15.45 15.94
CA SER A 111 -57.11 -14.89 15.80
C SER A 111 -57.91 -15.59 14.70
N GLY A 112 -57.28 -15.90 13.56
CA GLY A 112 -57.89 -16.68 12.49
C GLY A 112 -58.28 -18.11 12.91
N VAL A 113 -57.43 -18.79 13.68
CA VAL A 113 -57.72 -20.14 14.21
C VAL A 113 -58.89 -20.10 15.19
N GLU A 114 -58.87 -19.21 16.17
CA GLU A 114 -59.96 -19.04 17.14
C GLU A 114 -61.26 -18.58 16.44
N GLY A 115 -61.17 -17.72 15.43
CA GLY A 115 -62.32 -17.30 14.61
C GLY A 115 -62.93 -18.46 13.82
N GLY A 116 -62.10 -19.37 13.30
CA GLY A 116 -62.55 -20.62 12.68
C GLY A 116 -63.30 -21.52 13.67
N LEU A 117 -62.77 -21.68 14.88
CA LEU A 117 -63.40 -22.47 15.95
C LEU A 117 -64.72 -21.83 16.44
N CYS A 118 -64.79 -20.50 16.51
CA CYS A 118 -66.02 -19.74 16.77
C CYS A 118 -67.11 -20.05 15.73
N GLY A 119 -66.74 -20.10 14.44
CA GLY A 119 -67.65 -20.51 13.37
C GLY A 119 -68.13 -21.95 13.51
N MET A 120 -67.23 -22.88 13.86
CA MET A 120 -67.58 -24.30 14.07
C MET A 120 -68.50 -24.52 15.28
N CYS A 121 -68.40 -23.69 16.32
CA CYS A 121 -69.29 -23.73 17.48
C CYS A 121 -70.56 -22.87 17.32
N ASN A 122 -70.84 -22.35 16.11
CA ASN A 122 -71.97 -21.46 15.82
C ASN A 122 -72.08 -20.26 16.78
N GLY A 123 -70.93 -19.74 17.24
CA GLY A 123 -70.86 -18.58 18.14
C GLY A 123 -71.26 -18.83 19.60
N MET A 124 -71.44 -20.08 20.02
CA MET A 124 -71.91 -20.42 21.38
C MET A 124 -70.78 -20.66 22.39
N CYS A 125 -69.53 -20.37 22.03
CA CYS A 125 -68.34 -20.68 22.81
C CYS A 125 -67.38 -19.49 22.92
N ASP A 126 -66.43 -19.55 23.86
CA ASP A 126 -65.50 -18.45 24.15
C ASP A 126 -64.51 -18.15 23.00
N HIS A 127 -64.43 -19.01 21.97
CA HIS A 127 -63.55 -18.82 20.81
C HIS A 127 -63.76 -17.49 20.08
N CYS A 128 -64.97 -16.93 20.08
CA CYS A 128 -65.23 -15.63 19.45
C CYS A 128 -64.59 -14.48 20.24
N ILE A 129 -64.59 -14.58 21.58
CA ILE A 129 -63.93 -13.62 22.46
C ILE A 129 -62.42 -13.76 22.32
N HIS A 130 -61.91 -15.00 22.31
CA HIS A 130 -60.50 -15.29 22.08
C HIS A 130 -59.99 -14.73 20.74
N ALA A 131 -60.78 -14.80 19.68
CA ALA A 131 -60.41 -14.22 18.38
C ALA A 131 -60.22 -12.69 18.46
N LEU A 132 -61.07 -11.98 19.21
CA LEU A 132 -60.98 -10.53 19.42
C LEU A 132 -59.83 -10.16 20.37
N GLU A 133 -59.63 -10.93 21.43
CA GLU A 133 -58.51 -10.77 22.37
C GLU A 133 -57.16 -10.98 21.67
N ALA A 134 -57.06 -11.97 20.78
CA ALA A 134 -55.86 -12.18 19.96
C ALA A 134 -55.57 -10.98 19.03
N LEU A 135 -56.60 -10.32 18.47
CA LEU A 135 -56.40 -9.08 17.72
C LEU A 135 -55.95 -7.91 18.60
N LYS A 136 -56.38 -7.87 19.87
CA LYS A 136 -55.90 -6.88 20.82
C LYS A 136 -54.43 -7.11 21.16
N ILE A 137 -54.04 -8.36 21.41
CA ILE A 137 -52.63 -8.73 21.65
C ILE A 137 -51.77 -8.39 20.42
N LYS A 138 -52.25 -8.65 19.20
CA LYS A 138 -51.60 -8.20 17.97
C LYS A 138 -51.36 -6.69 18.00
N LYS A 139 -52.37 -5.90 18.36
CA LYS A 139 -52.24 -4.45 18.44
C LYS A 139 -51.20 -4.05 19.48
N ASP A 140 -51.19 -4.68 20.65
CA ASP A 140 -50.20 -4.40 21.69
C ASP A 140 -48.76 -4.71 21.23
N PHE A 141 -48.57 -5.77 20.41
CA PHE A 141 -47.29 -6.05 19.74
C PHE A 141 -46.89 -4.96 18.73
N ASN A 142 -47.82 -4.54 17.87
CA ASN A 142 -47.57 -3.49 16.88
C ASN A 142 -47.25 -2.14 17.55
N ASP A 143 -48.02 -1.76 18.58
CA ASP A 143 -47.79 -0.55 19.37
C ASP A 143 -46.41 -0.58 20.05
N GLU A 144 -45.92 -1.77 20.43
CA GLU A 144 -44.57 -1.94 20.96
C GLU A 144 -43.49 -1.92 19.88
N ALA A 145 -43.75 -2.51 18.71
CA ALA A 145 -42.88 -2.45 17.55
C ALA A 145 -42.60 -1.00 17.15
N GLU A 146 -43.64 -0.15 17.09
CA GLU A 146 -43.53 1.29 16.82
C GLU A 146 -42.62 2.01 17.84
N LYS A 147 -42.66 1.62 19.12
CA LYS A 147 -41.75 2.19 20.14
C LYS A 147 -40.31 1.81 19.89
N TYR A 148 -40.04 0.56 19.51
CA TYR A 148 -38.69 0.13 19.14
C TYR A 148 -38.22 0.81 17.86
N GLN A 149 -39.06 0.91 16.83
CA GLN A 149 -38.76 1.66 15.60
C GLN A 149 -38.37 3.11 15.91
N ASN A 150 -39.10 3.80 16.80
CA ASN A 150 -38.76 5.16 17.20
C ASN A 150 -37.43 5.26 17.96
N LYS A 151 -37.09 4.26 18.80
CA LYS A 151 -35.78 4.20 19.45
C LYS A 151 -34.65 3.97 18.44
N ILE A 152 -34.88 3.13 17.44
CA ILE A 152 -33.94 2.84 16.34
C ILE A 152 -33.70 4.11 15.51
N LYS A 153 -34.76 4.83 15.12
CA LYS A 153 -34.67 6.12 14.41
C LYS A 153 -33.78 7.14 15.13
N GLN A 154 -33.87 7.19 16.46
CA GLN A 154 -33.03 8.10 17.26
C GLN A 154 -31.53 7.76 17.20
N GLN A 155 -31.17 6.52 16.87
CA GLN A 155 -29.79 6.07 16.73
C GLN A 155 -29.28 6.11 15.28
N ASP A 156 -30.17 6.27 14.30
CA ASP A 156 -29.85 6.28 12.87
C ASP A 156 -28.83 7.39 12.53
N ASP A 157 -28.98 8.57 13.13
CA ASP A 157 -28.06 9.70 12.97
C ASP A 157 -26.64 9.36 13.45
N ASP A 158 -26.51 8.65 14.56
CA ASP A 158 -25.22 8.33 15.14
C ASP A 158 -24.55 7.16 14.41
N PHE A 159 -25.34 6.19 13.94
CA PHE A 159 -24.91 5.16 12.97
C PHE A 159 -24.35 5.82 11.70
N ASN A 160 -25.09 6.76 11.11
CA ASN A 160 -24.70 7.47 9.89
C ASN A 160 -23.42 8.28 10.07
N LYS A 161 -23.27 8.98 11.20
CA LYS A 161 -22.02 9.68 11.54
C LYS A 161 -20.85 8.71 11.69
N ALA A 162 -21.06 7.55 12.33
CA ALA A 162 -20.01 6.55 12.51
C ALA A 162 -19.51 6.00 11.15
N VAL A 163 -20.43 5.59 10.28
CA VAL A 163 -20.10 5.12 8.91
C VAL A 163 -19.37 6.21 8.13
N LYS A 164 -19.89 7.45 8.12
CA LYS A 164 -19.27 8.59 7.44
C LYS A 164 -17.87 8.92 7.97
N HIS A 165 -17.64 8.85 9.27
CA HIS A 165 -16.32 9.12 9.85
C HIS A 165 -15.32 8.01 9.54
N LEU A 166 -15.77 6.74 9.49
CA LEU A 166 -14.93 5.62 9.08
C LEU A 166 -14.53 5.73 7.60
N ASP A 167 -15.48 6.10 6.73
CA ASP A 167 -15.22 6.35 5.32
C ASP A 167 -14.21 7.49 5.12
N LYS A 168 -14.45 8.64 5.76
CA LYS A 168 -13.51 9.77 5.76
C LYS A 168 -12.12 9.40 6.30
N MET A 169 -12.03 8.50 7.28
CA MET A 169 -10.74 8.03 7.79
C MET A 169 -9.98 7.24 6.73
N MET A 170 -10.67 6.40 5.95
CA MET A 170 -10.08 5.68 4.83
C MET A 170 -9.60 6.64 3.74
N ASP A 171 -10.39 7.65 3.38
CA ASP A 171 -9.99 8.71 2.44
C ASP A 171 -8.72 9.45 2.85
N ILE A 172 -8.60 9.80 4.14
CA ILE A 172 -7.39 10.44 4.68
C ILE A 172 -6.18 9.51 4.52
N ILE A 173 -6.34 8.21 4.79
CA ILE A 173 -5.26 7.24 4.62
C ILE A 173 -4.89 7.12 3.13
N HIS A 174 -5.86 7.06 2.22
CA HIS A 174 -5.63 7.02 0.78
C HIS A 174 -4.87 8.25 0.27
N SER A 175 -5.29 9.44 0.71
CA SER A 175 -4.61 10.70 0.41
C SER A 175 -3.16 10.70 0.95
N SER A 176 -2.96 10.17 2.16
CA SER A 176 -1.63 10.05 2.76
C SER A 176 -0.73 9.06 2.00
N GLN A 177 -1.26 7.91 1.57
CA GLN A 177 -0.53 6.97 0.71
C GLN A 177 -0.08 7.64 -0.59
N ARG A 178 -0.96 8.42 -1.23
CA ARG A 178 -0.62 9.19 -2.44
C ARG A 178 0.48 10.21 -2.17
N GLY A 179 0.37 10.99 -1.09
CA GLY A 179 1.40 11.97 -0.73
C GLY A 179 2.78 11.34 -0.49
N VAL A 180 2.82 10.21 0.23
CA VAL A 180 4.06 9.45 0.44
C VAL A 180 4.62 8.91 -0.88
N PHE A 181 3.76 8.44 -1.78
CA PHE A 181 4.16 7.99 -3.10
C PHE A 181 4.78 9.13 -3.92
N ASP A 182 4.09 10.25 -4.06
CA ASP A 182 4.50 11.38 -4.90
C ASP A 182 5.83 11.98 -4.40
N GLU A 183 5.99 12.16 -3.08
CA GLU A 183 7.25 12.64 -2.49
C GLU A 183 8.41 11.63 -2.63
N THR A 184 8.12 10.33 -2.54
CA THR A 184 9.13 9.28 -2.75
C THR A 184 9.57 9.24 -4.21
N ALA A 185 8.61 9.22 -5.15
CA ALA A 185 8.89 9.25 -6.58
C ALA A 185 9.73 10.47 -6.98
N LYS A 186 9.41 11.65 -6.43
CA LYS A 186 10.21 12.86 -6.62
C LYS A 186 11.63 12.70 -6.10
N ALA A 187 11.81 12.18 -4.88
CA ALA A 187 13.14 11.98 -4.30
C ALA A 187 13.98 10.94 -5.05
N LEU A 188 13.34 9.90 -5.60
CA LEU A 188 14.00 8.92 -6.47
C LEU A 188 14.39 9.51 -7.83
N GLY A 189 13.57 10.43 -8.35
CA GLY A 189 13.81 11.12 -9.61
C GLY A 189 14.86 12.22 -9.55
N ASP A 190 14.94 12.97 -8.46
CA ASP A 190 15.88 14.09 -8.32
C ASP A 190 17.13 13.76 -7.49
N GLY A 191 17.12 12.68 -6.69
CA GLY A 191 18.22 12.29 -5.82
C GLY A 191 18.62 13.33 -4.77
N SER A 192 17.80 14.36 -4.53
CA SER A 192 18.15 15.55 -3.76
C SER A 192 17.08 15.98 -2.75
N SER A 193 15.81 15.66 -3.03
CA SER A 193 14.67 15.84 -2.12
C SER A 193 14.77 14.98 -0.86
N LEU A 194 13.90 15.25 0.13
CA LEU A 194 13.86 14.53 1.41
C LEU A 194 15.22 14.46 2.15
N ASN A 195 16.03 15.51 2.02
CA ASN A 195 17.40 15.64 2.56
C ASN A 195 18.48 14.79 1.88
N LEU A 196 18.21 14.15 0.73
CA LEU A 196 19.24 13.39 0.01
C LEU A 196 20.40 14.27 -0.47
N SER A 197 20.14 15.54 -0.79
CA SER A 197 21.18 16.54 -1.14
C SER A 197 22.26 16.71 -0.06
N LYS A 198 21.97 16.39 1.21
CA LYS A 198 22.99 16.41 2.28
C LYS A 198 24.10 15.39 2.02
N LEU A 199 23.79 14.23 1.43
CA LEU A 199 24.78 13.21 1.11
C LEU A 199 25.84 13.75 0.15
N ARG A 200 25.42 14.51 -0.87
CA ARG A 200 26.31 15.18 -1.81
C ARG A 200 27.22 16.17 -1.07
N SER A 201 26.65 17.03 -0.24
CA SER A 201 27.42 18.03 0.53
C SER A 201 28.44 17.46 1.51
N ILE A 202 28.26 16.20 1.97
CA ILE A 202 29.16 15.53 2.91
C ILE A 202 30.19 14.67 2.18
N ASN A 203 29.76 13.88 1.20
CA ASN A 203 30.59 12.84 0.58
C ASN A 203 31.35 13.35 -0.65
N ALA A 204 30.68 14.11 -1.52
CA ALA A 204 31.24 14.57 -2.79
C ALA A 204 30.66 15.95 -3.20
N PRO A 205 31.07 17.06 -2.54
CA PRO A 205 30.48 18.39 -2.77
C PRO A 205 30.63 18.90 -4.20
N LYS A 206 31.63 18.38 -4.93
CA LYS A 206 31.95 18.78 -6.30
C LYS A 206 31.24 17.93 -7.35
N SER A 207 30.56 16.85 -6.96
CA SER A 207 29.88 15.97 -7.93
C SER A 207 28.71 16.68 -8.59
N SER A 208 28.22 16.16 -9.70
CA SER A 208 26.90 16.49 -10.23
C SER A 208 25.81 16.09 -9.24
N GLU A 209 24.60 16.60 -9.47
CA GLU A 209 23.38 15.98 -8.97
C GLU A 209 23.14 14.63 -9.68
N LEU A 210 22.11 13.90 -9.26
CA LEU A 210 21.65 12.70 -9.96
C LEU A 210 21.32 13.05 -11.42
N ASN A 211 21.82 12.23 -12.35
CA ASN A 211 21.48 12.37 -13.76
C ASN A 211 19.96 12.17 -13.97
N SER A 212 19.31 13.07 -14.73
CA SER A 212 17.85 13.06 -14.91
C SER A 212 17.30 11.85 -15.65
N GLY A 213 18.06 11.24 -16.58
CA GLY A 213 17.67 9.99 -17.24
C GLY A 213 17.66 8.83 -16.24
N VAL A 214 18.70 8.75 -15.40
CA VAL A 214 18.77 7.76 -14.31
C VAL A 214 17.70 7.99 -13.24
N GLY A 215 17.39 9.24 -12.91
CA GLY A 215 16.26 9.58 -12.06
C GLY A 215 14.91 9.15 -12.65
N SER A 216 14.74 9.32 -13.96
CA SER A 216 13.55 8.85 -14.68
C SER A 216 13.42 7.33 -14.64
N LEU A 217 14.53 6.59 -14.77
CA LEU A 217 14.56 5.14 -14.56
C LEU A 217 14.12 4.73 -13.16
N ASN A 218 14.65 5.40 -12.11
CA ASN A 218 14.27 5.10 -10.72
C ASN A 218 12.77 5.31 -10.50
N THR A 219 12.22 6.40 -11.03
CA THR A 219 10.79 6.70 -10.94
C THR A 219 9.96 5.64 -11.67
N ALA A 220 10.44 5.16 -12.82
CA ALA A 220 9.78 4.10 -13.57
C ALA A 220 9.79 2.75 -12.83
N GLU A 221 10.91 2.34 -12.23
CA GLU A 221 10.99 1.11 -11.40
C GLU A 221 10.02 1.20 -10.21
N TYR A 222 9.97 2.34 -9.52
CA TYR A 222 9.06 2.55 -8.40
C TYR A 222 7.59 2.52 -8.82
N ASN A 223 7.23 3.14 -9.95
CA ASN A 223 5.89 3.05 -10.52
C ASN A 223 5.52 1.59 -10.84
N CYS A 224 6.45 0.85 -11.43
CA CYS A 224 6.28 -0.56 -11.79
C CYS A 224 6.11 -1.47 -10.57
N ALA A 225 6.67 -1.11 -9.41
CA ALA A 225 6.48 -1.85 -8.17
C ALA A 225 5.03 -1.82 -7.65
N ILE A 226 4.25 -0.80 -8.04
CA ILE A 226 2.85 -0.65 -7.64
C ILE A 226 1.92 -1.28 -8.67
N ASP A 227 1.05 -2.15 -8.19
CA ASP A 227 -0.01 -2.79 -8.98
C ASP A 227 -1.19 -1.82 -9.16
N GLY A 228 -1.49 -1.50 -10.42
CA GLY A 228 -2.50 -0.50 -10.81
C GLY A 228 -1.90 0.83 -11.28
N LYS A 229 -0.58 1.01 -11.25
CA LYS A 229 0.10 2.13 -11.94
C LYS A 229 0.66 1.69 -13.28
N ASP A 230 0.78 2.64 -14.19
CA ASP A 230 1.41 2.41 -15.48
C ASP A 230 2.88 2.08 -15.29
N CYS A 231 3.30 0.97 -15.88
CA CYS A 231 4.68 0.51 -15.87
C CYS A 231 5.25 0.68 -17.27
N SER A 232 6.18 1.63 -17.43
CA SER A 232 6.85 1.91 -18.70
C SER A 232 7.99 0.94 -19.01
N ILE A 233 8.37 0.09 -18.06
CA ILE A 233 9.44 -0.89 -18.21
C ILE A 233 8.90 -2.15 -18.90
N SER A 234 9.52 -2.50 -20.02
CA SER A 234 9.11 -3.66 -20.82
C SER A 234 9.31 -4.99 -20.08
N GLY A 235 8.47 -5.98 -20.40
CA GLY A 235 8.58 -7.33 -19.84
C GLY A 235 8.02 -7.50 -18.43
N LYS A 236 7.68 -6.43 -17.70
CA LYS A 236 7.00 -6.54 -16.39
C LYS A 236 5.54 -7.01 -16.60
N PRO A 237 4.97 -7.80 -15.66
CA PRO A 237 3.58 -8.26 -15.73
C PRO A 237 2.59 -7.09 -15.84
N ALA A 238 1.45 -7.33 -16.48
CA ALA A 238 0.35 -6.35 -16.54
C ALA A 238 -0.25 -6.08 -15.15
N ASN A 239 -0.89 -4.92 -15.00
CA ASN A 239 -1.66 -4.60 -13.80
C ASN A 239 -2.78 -5.63 -13.59
N SER A 240 -3.03 -5.97 -12.33
CA SER A 240 -4.26 -6.68 -11.98
C SER A 240 -5.48 -5.79 -12.27
N SER A 241 -6.65 -6.41 -12.39
CA SER A 241 -7.89 -5.63 -12.55
C SER A 241 -8.25 -4.92 -11.23
N ASN A 242 -8.92 -3.77 -11.31
CA ASN A 242 -9.43 -3.05 -10.13
C ASN A 242 -10.29 -3.99 -9.26
N LYS A 243 -11.10 -4.84 -9.90
CA LYS A 243 -11.92 -5.86 -9.24
C LYS A 243 -11.07 -6.85 -8.43
N THR A 244 -9.97 -7.35 -8.98
CA THR A 244 -9.09 -8.31 -8.28
C THR A 244 -8.53 -7.71 -6.99
N ARG A 245 -8.10 -6.45 -7.03
CA ARG A 245 -7.62 -5.76 -5.83
C ARG A 245 -8.75 -5.55 -4.83
N ALA A 246 -9.90 -5.07 -5.28
CA ALA A 246 -11.09 -4.85 -4.44
C ALA A 246 -11.48 -6.10 -3.64
N VAL A 247 -11.49 -7.25 -4.32
CA VAL A 247 -11.79 -8.57 -3.73
C VAL A 247 -10.79 -8.91 -2.62
N MET A 248 -9.49 -8.66 -2.80
CA MET A 248 -8.47 -8.97 -1.79
C MET A 248 -8.69 -8.17 -0.50
N MET A 249 -9.02 -6.88 -0.61
CA MET A 249 -9.34 -6.04 0.54
C MET A 249 -10.65 -6.48 1.22
N ALA A 250 -11.71 -6.73 0.44
CA ALA A 250 -12.99 -7.18 0.97
C ALA A 250 -12.86 -8.52 1.70
N GLN A 251 -12.11 -9.47 1.15
CA GLN A 251 -11.84 -10.75 1.78
C GLN A 251 -11.00 -10.60 3.06
N ALA A 252 -9.96 -9.78 3.04
CA ALA A 252 -9.15 -9.53 4.22
C ALA A 252 -9.96 -8.89 5.35
N ALA A 253 -10.77 -7.88 5.06
CA ALA A 253 -11.68 -7.25 6.03
C ALA A 253 -12.69 -8.28 6.57
N ASN A 254 -13.28 -9.08 5.69
CA ASN A 254 -14.23 -10.11 6.07
C ASN A 254 -13.64 -11.22 6.93
N ALA A 255 -12.42 -11.66 6.63
CA ALA A 255 -11.73 -12.69 7.40
C ALA A 255 -11.21 -12.17 8.75
N SER A 256 -10.94 -10.87 8.85
CA SER A 256 -10.38 -10.23 10.05
C SER A 256 -11.43 -9.71 11.02
N ARG A 257 -12.73 -9.82 10.69
CA ARG A 257 -13.82 -9.36 11.55
C ARG A 257 -13.94 -10.21 12.81
N ASN A 258 -14.45 -9.63 13.89
CA ASN A 258 -14.66 -10.37 15.13
C ASN A 258 -15.77 -11.42 14.97
N GLU A 259 -15.75 -12.42 15.85
CA GLU A 259 -16.73 -13.51 15.83
C GLU A 259 -18.16 -12.99 15.94
N TRP A 260 -18.38 -11.99 16.78
CA TRP A 260 -19.69 -11.38 16.98
C TRP A 260 -20.25 -10.75 15.69
N ALA A 261 -19.47 -10.01 14.89
CA ALA A 261 -20.00 -9.51 13.61
C ALA A 261 -20.13 -10.63 12.57
N ALA A 262 -19.24 -11.62 12.59
CA ALA A 262 -19.26 -12.72 11.64
C ALA A 262 -20.48 -13.63 11.80
N LYS A 263 -20.87 -13.93 13.05
CA LYS A 263 -21.97 -14.84 13.37
C LYS A 263 -22.62 -14.43 14.68
N ARG A 264 -23.85 -13.94 14.58
CA ARG A 264 -24.79 -13.73 15.69
C ARG A 264 -25.86 -14.80 15.61
N GLY A 265 -26.30 -15.29 16.74
CA GLY A 265 -27.29 -16.35 16.78
C GLY A 265 -27.69 -16.72 18.19
N GLY A 266 -28.48 -17.78 18.31
CA GLY A 266 -28.93 -18.33 19.59
C GLY A 266 -30.41 -18.14 19.80
N THR A 267 -31.02 -19.08 20.50
CA THR A 267 -32.47 -19.13 20.76
C THR A 267 -32.73 -19.33 22.26
N PRO A 268 -33.06 -18.26 23.01
CA PRO A 268 -33.19 -16.87 22.56
C PRO A 268 -31.81 -16.20 22.32
N PRO A 269 -31.74 -15.14 21.49
CA PRO A 269 -30.51 -14.40 21.25
C PRO A 269 -30.14 -13.58 22.50
N THR A 270 -29.23 -14.12 23.31
CA THR A 270 -28.87 -13.57 24.63
C THR A 270 -28.14 -12.23 24.60
N TYR A 271 -27.71 -11.79 23.42
CA TYR A 271 -27.12 -10.47 23.23
C TYR A 271 -28.19 -9.35 23.13
N LEU A 272 -29.47 -9.70 22.93
CA LEU A 272 -30.57 -8.75 23.03
C LEU A 272 -30.91 -8.46 24.49
N ASN A 273 -31.54 -7.30 24.71
CA ASN A 273 -31.92 -6.86 26.05
C ASN A 273 -32.90 -7.86 26.71
N THR A 274 -32.65 -8.24 27.96
CA THR A 274 -33.47 -9.23 28.68
C THR A 274 -34.91 -8.77 28.90
N GLU A 275 -35.14 -7.47 29.14
CA GLU A 275 -36.48 -6.90 29.27
C GLU A 275 -37.25 -7.02 27.95
N PHE A 276 -36.59 -6.74 26.82
CA PHE A 276 -37.17 -6.96 25.50
C PHE A 276 -37.56 -8.43 25.28
N LEU A 277 -36.66 -9.36 25.60
CA LEU A 277 -36.92 -10.80 25.43
C LEU A 277 -38.09 -11.28 26.29
N ASN A 278 -38.13 -10.88 27.57
CA ASN A 278 -39.25 -11.20 28.46
C ASN A 278 -40.57 -10.63 27.93
N ARG A 279 -40.52 -9.40 27.43
CA ARG A 279 -41.70 -8.72 26.91
C ARG A 279 -42.25 -9.37 25.65
N LEU A 280 -41.37 -9.73 24.72
CA LEU A 280 -41.69 -10.48 23.51
C LEU A 280 -42.23 -11.88 23.84
N MET A 281 -41.61 -12.58 24.79
CA MET A 281 -41.83 -14.02 24.99
C MET A 281 -42.91 -14.36 26.01
N SER A 282 -43.22 -13.49 26.98
CA SER A 282 -44.20 -13.76 28.05
C SER A 282 -45.12 -12.60 28.44
N GLU A 283 -44.70 -11.34 28.36
CA GLU A 283 -45.47 -10.26 29.01
C GLU A 283 -46.68 -9.77 28.19
N ILE A 284 -46.54 -9.57 26.88
CA ILE A 284 -47.60 -8.94 26.06
C ILE A 284 -48.84 -9.84 25.95
N GLN A 285 -48.65 -11.13 25.71
CA GLN A 285 -49.74 -12.08 25.51
C GLN A 285 -50.35 -12.68 26.79
N GLY A 286 -49.79 -12.37 27.97
CA GLY A 286 -50.28 -12.85 29.26
C GLY A 286 -50.23 -14.37 29.42
N GLU A 287 -51.36 -15.06 29.23
CA GLU A 287 -51.46 -16.52 29.38
C GLU A 287 -50.83 -17.33 28.24
N GLY A 288 -50.38 -16.67 27.16
CA GLY A 288 -49.70 -17.31 26.03
C GLY A 288 -48.18 -17.27 26.11
N SER A 289 -47.53 -17.85 25.10
CA SER A 289 -46.08 -17.78 24.96
C SER A 289 -45.69 -17.52 23.51
N THR A 290 -44.62 -16.76 23.35
CA THR A 290 -43.91 -16.62 22.07
C THR A 290 -42.49 -17.15 22.27
N VAL A 291 -42.08 -18.08 21.42
CA VAL A 291 -40.74 -18.67 21.47
C VAL A 291 -40.02 -18.41 20.15
N ILE A 292 -38.77 -17.98 20.26
CA ILE A 292 -37.89 -17.78 19.12
C ILE A 292 -37.40 -19.16 18.68
N ARG A 293 -37.74 -19.57 17.47
CA ARG A 293 -37.44 -20.91 16.92
C ARG A 293 -36.09 -20.96 16.23
N SER A 294 -35.76 -19.90 15.51
CA SER A 294 -34.46 -19.69 14.88
C SER A 294 -34.09 -18.22 14.94
N HIS A 295 -32.79 -17.95 14.99
CA HIS A 295 -32.26 -16.61 14.95
C HIS A 295 -30.79 -16.68 14.52
N ASP A 296 -30.48 -16.01 13.41
CA ASP A 296 -29.15 -15.92 12.83
C ASP A 296 -28.91 -14.50 12.31
N GLY A 297 -27.65 -14.06 12.39
CA GLY A 297 -27.23 -12.73 11.99
C GLY A 297 -25.78 -12.70 11.57
N THR A 298 -25.45 -11.81 10.63
CA THR A 298 -24.08 -11.60 10.17
C THR A 298 -23.92 -10.17 9.69
N ALA A 299 -22.68 -9.68 9.64
CA ALA A 299 -22.35 -8.41 9.05
C ALA A 299 -20.97 -8.46 8.39
N LYS A 300 -20.91 -8.06 7.12
CA LYS A 300 -19.70 -8.14 6.31
C LYS A 300 -19.75 -7.25 5.08
N THR A 301 -18.60 -7.05 4.45
CA THR A 301 -18.49 -6.35 3.18
C THR A 301 -18.90 -7.30 2.05
N VAL A 302 -19.86 -6.93 1.22
CA VAL A 302 -20.46 -7.77 0.18
C VAL A 302 -20.58 -7.02 -1.14
N LYS A 303 -20.78 -7.75 -2.23
CA LYS A 303 -21.24 -7.14 -3.48
C LYS A 303 -22.75 -6.99 -3.52
N ASN A 304 -23.45 -8.02 -3.05
CA ASN A 304 -24.91 -8.10 -2.99
C ASN A 304 -25.35 -8.71 -1.67
N GLU A 305 -26.57 -8.39 -1.22
CA GLU A 305 -27.13 -8.90 0.03
C GLU A 305 -27.18 -10.44 0.10
N GLY A 306 -27.44 -11.11 -1.03
CA GLY A 306 -27.46 -12.57 -1.11
C GLY A 306 -26.11 -13.24 -0.82
N GLU A 307 -25.03 -12.46 -0.71
CA GLU A 307 -23.73 -12.97 -0.29
C GLU A 307 -23.54 -12.94 1.24
N LEU A 308 -24.45 -12.35 2.03
CA LEU A 308 -24.34 -12.22 3.49
C LEU A 308 -24.18 -13.58 4.21
N ASP A 309 -24.87 -14.62 3.74
CA ASP A 309 -24.77 -15.97 4.32
C ASP A 309 -23.69 -16.85 3.66
N ASN A 310 -23.16 -16.44 2.51
CA ASN A 310 -22.21 -17.25 1.75
C ASN A 310 -20.77 -17.09 2.25
N ASP A 311 -20.03 -18.19 2.29
CA ASP A 311 -18.59 -18.16 2.56
C ASP A 311 -17.84 -17.61 1.34
N GLY A 312 -17.26 -16.40 1.48
CA GLY A 312 -16.18 -15.88 0.64
C GLY A 312 -16.35 -16.04 -0.88
N SER A 313 -17.23 -15.27 -1.50
CA SER A 313 -17.32 -15.17 -2.97
C SER A 313 -16.06 -14.52 -3.56
N THR A 314 -15.45 -15.14 -4.58
CA THR A 314 -14.38 -14.54 -5.39
C THR A 314 -14.90 -13.41 -6.30
N GLY A 315 -16.22 -13.26 -6.39
CA GLY A 315 -16.90 -12.17 -7.08
C GLY A 315 -17.20 -10.95 -6.22
N ASN A 316 -16.97 -11.04 -4.91
CA ASN A 316 -17.26 -9.97 -3.94
C ASN A 316 -16.21 -8.87 -4.02
N ASP A 317 -16.53 -7.83 -4.80
CA ASP A 317 -15.72 -6.62 -4.97
C ASP A 317 -15.89 -5.60 -3.83
N GLY A 318 -16.65 -5.95 -2.78
CA GLY A 318 -16.82 -5.14 -1.59
C GLY A 318 -17.53 -3.80 -1.84
N SER A 319 -18.43 -3.74 -2.81
CA SER A 319 -19.17 -2.52 -3.14
C SER A 319 -20.11 -2.05 -2.03
N LYS A 320 -20.51 -2.95 -1.11
CA LYS A 320 -21.42 -2.66 0.00
C LYS A 320 -20.88 -3.14 1.34
N SER A 321 -21.21 -2.45 2.42
CA SER A 321 -21.15 -3.01 3.78
C SER A 321 -22.57 -3.28 4.23
N ALA A 322 -22.82 -4.51 4.70
CA ALA A 322 -24.16 -4.91 5.05
C ALA A 322 -24.17 -5.78 6.29
N GLY A 323 -25.24 -5.64 7.06
CA GLY A 323 -25.59 -6.52 8.17
C GLY A 323 -27.04 -6.97 8.03
N HIS A 324 -27.33 -8.20 8.38
CA HIS A 324 -28.70 -8.64 8.52
C HIS A 324 -28.90 -9.39 9.83
N GLU A 325 -30.16 -9.53 10.19
CA GLU A 325 -30.64 -10.51 11.16
C GLU A 325 -31.96 -11.10 10.69
N HIS A 326 -32.14 -12.40 10.88
CA HIS A 326 -33.34 -13.09 10.47
C HIS A 326 -33.63 -14.29 11.35
N GLY A 327 -34.86 -14.75 11.31
CA GLY A 327 -35.27 -15.91 12.08
C GLY A 327 -36.76 -16.13 12.02
N SER A 328 -37.24 -16.94 12.95
CA SER A 328 -38.66 -17.27 13.06
C SER A 328 -39.08 -17.39 14.52
N LEU A 329 -40.36 -17.13 14.75
CA LEU A 329 -41.00 -17.30 16.05
C LEU A 329 -42.26 -18.16 15.92
N PHE A 330 -42.61 -18.76 17.05
CA PHE A 330 -43.84 -19.52 17.24
C PHE A 330 -44.57 -18.94 18.44
N SER A 331 -45.83 -18.59 18.25
CA SER A 331 -46.71 -18.13 19.31
C SER A 331 -47.81 -19.15 19.55
N GLN A 332 -48.10 -19.42 20.81
CA GLN A 332 -49.26 -20.20 21.23
C GLN A 332 -50.03 -19.39 22.26
N TRP A 333 -51.34 -19.28 22.04
CA TRP A 333 -52.24 -18.62 22.95
C TRP A 333 -53.62 -19.27 22.87
N LYS A 334 -54.16 -19.69 24.02
CA LYS A 334 -55.38 -20.51 24.11
C LYS A 334 -55.28 -21.75 23.19
N HIS A 335 -56.14 -21.89 22.18
CA HIS A 335 -56.17 -23.00 21.24
C HIS A 335 -55.52 -22.67 19.90
N GLY A 336 -55.20 -21.38 19.68
CA GLY A 336 -54.53 -20.94 18.47
C GLY A 336 -53.01 -21.08 18.55
N VAL A 337 -52.43 -21.32 17.37
CA VAL A 337 -51.00 -21.30 17.14
C VAL A 337 -50.70 -20.41 15.94
N GLY A 338 -49.55 -19.75 15.95
CA GLY A 338 -49.09 -18.91 14.86
C GLY A 338 -47.58 -18.99 14.71
N THR A 339 -47.11 -18.87 13.48
CA THR A 339 -45.69 -18.80 13.17
C THR A 339 -45.43 -17.64 12.24
N SER A 340 -44.38 -16.87 12.50
CA SER A 340 -43.97 -15.79 11.61
C SER A 340 -42.46 -15.73 11.51
N GLY A 341 -41.98 -15.28 10.35
CA GLY A 341 -40.58 -15.00 10.10
C GLY A 341 -40.31 -13.51 10.26
N TYR A 342 -39.11 -13.15 10.66
CA TYR A 342 -38.63 -11.78 10.67
C TYR A 342 -37.29 -11.70 9.94
N LYS A 343 -37.06 -10.58 9.25
CA LYS A 343 -35.80 -10.28 8.57
C LYS A 343 -35.58 -8.78 8.56
N VAL A 344 -34.36 -8.39 8.89
CA VAL A 344 -33.87 -7.02 8.77
C VAL A 344 -32.56 -7.04 8.03
N ILE A 345 -32.37 -6.08 7.14
CA ILE A 345 -31.12 -5.83 6.44
C ILE A 345 -30.81 -4.34 6.57
N VAL A 346 -29.56 -4.04 6.90
CA VAL A 346 -28.99 -2.68 6.94
C VAL A 346 -27.82 -2.66 5.97
N VAL A 347 -27.89 -1.79 4.97
CA VAL A 347 -26.87 -1.69 3.90
C VAL A 347 -26.37 -0.26 3.77
N SER A 348 -25.06 -0.10 3.67
CA SER A 348 -24.44 1.12 3.14
C SER A 348 -23.77 0.84 1.80
N ASP A 349 -24.09 1.67 0.80
CA ASP A 349 -23.50 1.64 -0.53
C ASP A 349 -23.46 3.05 -1.15
N SER A 350 -22.98 3.16 -2.39
CA SER A 350 -22.81 4.46 -3.04
C SER A 350 -24.10 5.06 -3.58
N ASP A 351 -25.19 4.29 -3.60
CA ASP A 351 -26.48 4.68 -4.18
C ASP A 351 -27.51 5.07 -3.10
N GLY A 352 -27.12 5.00 -1.83
CA GLY A 352 -27.91 5.47 -0.70
C GLY A 352 -28.34 4.42 0.30
N GLY A 353 -27.86 3.18 0.15
CA GLY A 353 -28.26 2.06 0.98
C GLY A 353 -29.66 1.55 0.63
N GLU A 354 -29.98 0.34 1.07
CA GLU A 354 -31.29 -0.28 0.94
C GLU A 354 -31.69 -0.85 2.31
N HIS A 355 -32.96 -0.68 2.69
CA HIS A 355 -33.52 -1.20 3.93
C HIS A 355 -34.84 -1.89 3.66
N THR A 356 -35.09 -3.02 4.32
CA THR A 356 -36.37 -3.72 4.22
C THR A 356 -37.47 -3.13 5.13
N GLN A 357 -37.15 -2.14 5.96
CA GLN A 357 -38.12 -1.40 6.79
C GLN A 357 -38.04 0.11 6.46
N GLU A 358 -38.68 0.51 5.36
CA GLU A 358 -38.70 1.89 4.84
C GLU A 358 -39.13 2.94 5.89
N GLU A 359 -39.96 2.54 6.85
CA GLU A 359 -40.50 3.47 7.85
C GLU A 359 -39.57 3.70 9.05
N ALA A 360 -38.46 2.96 9.23
CA ALA A 360 -37.63 2.98 10.45
C ALA A 360 -36.27 3.69 10.31
N HIS A 361 -35.88 4.09 9.10
CA HIS A 361 -34.56 4.66 8.79
C HIS A 361 -34.68 5.89 7.87
N SER A 362 -33.68 6.78 7.90
CA SER A 362 -33.65 7.96 7.01
C SER A 362 -32.96 7.63 5.68
N GLU A 363 -33.53 8.07 4.55
CA GLU A 363 -33.23 7.58 3.18
C GLU A 363 -31.85 7.97 2.57
N SER A 364 -30.81 8.30 3.33
CA SER A 364 -29.52 8.67 2.69
C SER A 364 -28.28 8.08 3.35
N HIS A 365 -27.81 6.94 2.82
CA HIS A 365 -26.55 6.30 3.19
C HIS A 365 -25.50 6.30 2.07
N ASN A 366 -25.48 7.33 1.21
CA ASN A 366 -24.62 7.41 0.01
C ASN A 366 -23.12 7.61 0.31
N PHE A 367 -22.68 7.40 1.55
CA PHE A 367 -21.33 7.73 1.99
C PHE A 367 -20.35 6.58 1.78
N PHE A 368 -20.82 5.33 1.61
CA PHE A 368 -19.91 4.21 1.39
C PHE A 368 -19.64 4.00 -0.10
N GLU A 369 -18.43 4.30 -0.55
CA GLU A 369 -18.09 4.23 -1.98
C GLU A 369 -17.62 2.83 -2.43
N GLY A 370 -17.64 1.80 -1.57
CA GLY A 370 -17.13 0.46 -1.86
C GLY A 370 -15.63 0.31 -1.60
N THR A 371 -15.09 -0.91 -1.51
CA THR A 371 -13.67 -1.11 -1.13
C THR A 371 -12.64 -0.69 -2.17
N HIS A 372 -13.06 -0.48 -3.44
CA HIS A 372 -12.23 0.08 -4.50
C HIS A 372 -13.06 0.57 -5.71
N LYS A 373 -13.30 1.89 -5.86
CA LYS A 373 -14.18 2.44 -6.93
C LYS A 373 -13.43 3.10 -8.11
N GLY A 374 -12.15 3.46 -7.96
CA GLY A 374 -11.41 4.24 -8.95
C GLY A 374 -10.07 3.63 -9.42
N GLU A 375 -9.57 4.09 -10.56
CA GLU A 375 -8.20 3.81 -11.00
C GLU A 375 -7.18 4.46 -10.06
N LEU A 376 -5.97 3.90 -9.94
CA LEU A 376 -4.94 4.42 -9.02
C LEU A 376 -4.54 5.89 -9.30
N ALA A 377 -4.85 6.38 -10.51
CA ALA A 377 -4.66 7.76 -10.94
C ALA A 377 -5.75 8.72 -10.42
N SER A 378 -6.98 8.25 -10.16
CA SER A 378 -8.10 9.06 -9.68
C SER A 378 -8.14 9.26 -8.16
N CYS A 379 -7.23 8.63 -7.41
CA CYS A 379 -7.18 8.60 -5.94
C CYS A 379 -6.73 9.93 -5.29
N GLY A 380 -7.02 11.06 -5.93
CA GLY A 380 -6.64 12.40 -5.46
C GLY A 380 -7.72 13.15 -4.72
N SER A 381 -8.98 12.73 -4.80
CA SER A 381 -10.09 13.52 -4.25
C SER A 381 -11.37 12.76 -3.86
N THR A 382 -11.68 11.61 -4.47
CA THR A 382 -12.87 10.78 -4.19
C THR A 382 -12.62 9.35 -4.67
N GLY A 383 -13.15 8.33 -3.97
CA GLY A 383 -13.00 6.92 -4.33
C GLY A 383 -11.97 6.16 -3.50
N ASN A 384 -12.39 5.07 -2.87
CA ASN A 384 -11.51 4.16 -2.14
C ASN A 384 -10.44 3.56 -3.08
N CYS A 385 -9.16 3.71 -2.72
CA CYS A 385 -8.00 3.30 -3.50
C CYS A 385 -6.80 3.00 -2.60
N PHE A 386 -6.20 1.83 -2.72
CA PHE A 386 -5.02 1.50 -1.93
C PHE A 386 -3.85 1.06 -2.81
N MET A 387 -2.63 1.31 -2.32
CA MET A 387 -1.41 0.85 -2.98
C MET A 387 -1.24 -0.66 -2.76
N SER A 388 -1.15 -1.42 -3.85
CA SER A 388 -0.82 -2.85 -3.85
C SER A 388 0.51 -3.08 -4.56
N PHE A 389 1.17 -4.20 -4.32
CA PHE A 389 2.46 -4.52 -4.92
C PHE A 389 2.30 -5.43 -6.13
N ARG A 390 3.04 -5.13 -7.19
CA ARG A 390 3.11 -5.98 -8.38
C ARG A 390 3.99 -7.19 -8.09
N ALA A 391 3.44 -8.38 -8.27
CA ALA A 391 4.21 -9.61 -8.22
C ALA A 391 4.76 -9.93 -9.62
N ASP A 392 6.01 -10.35 -9.71
CA ASP A 392 6.61 -10.90 -10.92
C ASP A 392 7.34 -12.19 -10.57
N PRO A 393 6.96 -13.35 -11.14
CA PRO A 393 7.60 -14.62 -10.81
C PRO A 393 8.94 -14.83 -11.52
N ASP A 394 9.37 -13.93 -12.42
CA ASP A 394 10.57 -14.13 -13.22
C ASP A 394 11.86 -13.93 -12.39
N PRO A 395 12.68 -14.99 -12.18
CA PRO A 395 13.92 -14.89 -11.42
C PRO A 395 14.97 -14.02 -12.09
N ASN A 396 14.91 -13.84 -13.42
CA ASN A 396 15.85 -12.98 -14.14
C ASN A 396 15.56 -11.48 -13.95
N ARG A 397 14.42 -11.15 -13.33
CA ARG A 397 14.01 -9.78 -12.99
C ARG A 397 13.89 -9.57 -11.48
N ASP A 398 14.69 -10.29 -10.71
CA ASP A 398 14.69 -10.27 -9.24
C ASP A 398 13.29 -10.46 -8.63
N PHE A 399 12.44 -11.26 -9.27
CA PHE A 399 11.05 -11.48 -8.86
C PHE A 399 10.23 -10.18 -8.72
N GLY A 400 10.50 -9.19 -9.59
CA GLY A 400 9.75 -7.93 -9.65
C GLY A 400 10.14 -6.92 -8.58
N GLN A 401 11.24 -7.16 -7.89
CA GLN A 401 11.77 -6.25 -6.89
C GLN A 401 12.41 -5.02 -7.58
N PRO A 402 12.03 -3.80 -7.20
CA PRO A 402 12.50 -2.60 -7.88
C PRO A 402 13.97 -2.31 -7.59
N HIS A 403 14.64 -1.75 -8.60
CA HIS A 403 16.02 -1.30 -8.52
C HIS A 403 16.08 0.22 -8.41
N VAL A 404 17.12 0.68 -7.72
CA VAL A 404 17.42 2.10 -7.57
C VAL A 404 18.85 2.35 -8.00
N TYR A 405 19.02 3.30 -8.90
CA TYR A 405 20.26 3.61 -9.56
C TYR A 405 20.78 4.98 -9.16
N SER A 406 22.09 5.11 -9.10
CA SER A 406 22.80 6.39 -8.99
C SER A 406 23.79 6.48 -10.13
N TYR A 407 23.84 7.64 -10.78
CA TYR A 407 24.90 8.02 -11.70
C TYR A 407 25.27 9.48 -11.44
N VAL A 408 26.52 9.70 -11.09
CA VAL A 408 27.07 11.02 -10.76
C VAL A 408 28.43 11.19 -11.41
N THR A 409 28.72 12.41 -11.85
CA THR A 409 30.02 12.76 -12.45
C THR A 409 30.72 13.80 -11.59
N GLN A 410 32.04 13.85 -11.69
CA GLN A 410 32.84 14.88 -11.03
C GLN A 410 34.13 15.12 -11.79
N ARG A 411 34.60 16.37 -11.76
CA ARG A 411 35.99 16.66 -12.12
C ARG A 411 36.94 16.03 -11.09
N LEU A 412 37.90 15.23 -11.58
CA LEU A 412 38.89 14.56 -10.74
C LEU A 412 40.12 15.45 -10.45
N ARG A 413 40.20 16.59 -11.13
CA ARG A 413 41.26 17.60 -10.94
C ARG A 413 40.75 18.76 -10.10
N SER A 414 41.67 19.42 -9.40
CA SER A 414 41.44 20.74 -8.81
C SER A 414 41.01 21.76 -9.88
N GLU A 415 40.16 22.71 -9.49
CA GLU A 415 39.66 23.78 -10.35
C GLU A 415 40.75 24.84 -10.63
N SER A 416 41.69 25.00 -9.69
CA SER A 416 42.82 25.91 -9.84
C SER A 416 44.16 25.22 -9.58
N VAL A 417 45.14 25.55 -10.43
CA VAL A 417 46.56 25.15 -10.26
C VAL A 417 47.18 25.86 -9.05
N THR A 418 46.64 27.02 -8.63
CA THR A 418 47.12 27.71 -7.42
C THR A 418 46.79 26.95 -6.14
N GLU A 419 45.66 26.24 -6.14
CA GLU A 419 45.22 25.39 -5.02
C GLU A 419 45.82 23.97 -5.10
N ALA A 420 46.33 23.59 -6.27
CA ALA A 420 46.94 22.30 -6.53
C ALA A 420 48.28 22.47 -7.28
N PRO A 421 49.35 22.89 -6.58
CA PRO A 421 50.67 23.15 -7.18
C PRO A 421 51.32 21.91 -7.80
N TRP A 422 50.77 20.72 -7.53
CA TRP A 422 51.20 19.47 -8.18
C TRP A 422 50.65 19.32 -9.62
N GLN A 423 49.68 20.13 -10.04
CA GLN A 423 49.17 20.14 -11.41
C GLN A 423 50.13 20.89 -12.34
N LEU A 424 50.44 20.28 -13.49
CA LEU A 424 51.35 20.88 -14.49
C LEU A 424 50.75 22.12 -15.16
N ASN A 425 49.47 22.07 -15.53
CA ASN A 425 48.71 23.16 -16.11
C ASN A 425 47.20 22.84 -16.09
N GLU A 426 46.39 23.83 -16.46
CA GLU A 426 44.93 23.71 -16.52
C GLU A 426 44.44 22.64 -17.51
N SER A 427 45.25 22.17 -18.45
CA SER A 427 44.85 21.15 -19.43
C SER A 427 45.36 19.74 -19.11
N ALA A 428 46.16 19.58 -18.03
CA ALA A 428 46.93 18.37 -17.71
C ALA A 428 47.69 17.77 -18.91
N SER A 429 47.95 18.58 -19.93
CA SER A 429 48.47 18.14 -21.21
C SER A 429 49.78 18.85 -21.50
N VAL A 430 50.76 18.10 -21.96
CA VAL A 430 51.99 18.67 -22.48
C VAL A 430 52.03 18.41 -23.99
N ARG A 431 52.24 19.49 -24.75
CA ARG A 431 52.48 19.42 -26.19
C ARG A 431 53.98 19.42 -26.41
N PHE A 432 54.45 18.47 -27.20
CA PHE A 432 55.83 18.36 -27.62
C PHE A 432 55.89 18.47 -29.13
N LYS A 433 56.87 19.22 -29.64
CA LYS A 433 57.14 19.33 -31.06
C LYS A 433 58.55 18.81 -31.34
N HIS A 434 58.67 17.85 -32.23
CA HIS A 434 59.95 17.32 -32.70
C HIS A 434 59.99 17.31 -34.23
N GLY A 435 60.67 18.30 -34.80
CA GLY A 435 60.60 18.60 -36.24
C GLY A 435 59.17 18.99 -36.63
N ASP A 436 58.64 18.33 -37.66
CA ASP A 436 57.27 18.54 -38.16
C ASP A 436 56.20 17.74 -37.40
N ARG A 437 56.60 16.94 -36.40
CA ARG A 437 55.67 16.12 -35.62
C ARG A 437 55.30 16.83 -34.32
N GLU A 438 54.00 16.98 -34.11
CA GLU A 438 53.43 17.46 -32.85
C GLU A 438 52.75 16.30 -32.13
N GLY A 439 53.02 16.16 -30.83
CA GLY A 439 52.42 15.15 -29.97
C GLY A 439 51.84 15.80 -28.73
N LYS A 440 50.63 15.41 -28.34
CA LYS A 440 49.97 15.81 -27.09
C LYS A 440 49.93 14.59 -26.17
N VAL A 441 50.45 14.72 -24.96
CA VAL A 441 50.28 13.72 -23.91
C VAL A 441 49.45 14.32 -22.80
N THR A 442 48.31 13.70 -22.52
CA THR A 442 47.47 14.00 -21.35
C THR A 442 47.94 13.15 -20.19
N LEU A 443 48.23 13.78 -19.06
CA LEU A 443 48.94 13.17 -17.93
C LEU A 443 48.05 12.92 -16.71
N ALA A 444 46.77 13.31 -16.77
CA ALA A 444 45.78 13.03 -15.72
C ALA A 444 44.37 12.95 -16.31
N ALA A 445 43.51 12.13 -15.69
CA ALA A 445 42.08 12.10 -16.01
C ALA A 445 41.41 13.42 -15.58
N ASP A 446 40.56 14.00 -16.43
CA ASP A 446 39.89 15.28 -16.14
C ASP A 446 38.54 15.05 -15.45
N GLU A 447 37.72 14.16 -15.99
CA GLU A 447 36.40 13.80 -15.45
C GLU A 447 36.35 12.33 -15.00
N GLY A 448 35.52 12.07 -13.99
CA GLY A 448 35.21 10.75 -13.49
C GLY A 448 33.70 10.58 -13.37
N ALA A 449 33.23 9.37 -13.60
CA ALA A 449 31.85 8.96 -13.34
C ALA A 449 31.85 7.87 -12.27
N ALA A 450 30.81 7.86 -11.45
CA ALA A 450 30.48 6.75 -10.57
C ALA A 450 29.04 6.33 -10.84
N MET A 451 28.80 5.03 -10.75
CA MET A 451 27.47 4.46 -10.83
C MET A 451 27.29 3.39 -9.77
N SER A 452 26.07 3.26 -9.28
CA SER A 452 25.71 2.29 -8.23
C SER A 452 24.29 1.80 -8.41
N LYS A 453 24.03 0.56 -8.00
CA LYS A 453 22.69 -0.04 -7.97
C LYS A 453 22.37 -0.51 -6.57
N ALA A 454 21.14 -0.30 -6.15
CA ALA A 454 20.55 -0.88 -4.98
C ALA A 454 19.29 -1.66 -5.37
N LEU A 455 18.95 -2.67 -4.58
CA LEU A 455 17.74 -3.48 -4.74
C LEU A 455 16.84 -3.25 -3.53
N VAL A 456 15.58 -2.96 -3.79
CA VAL A 456 14.51 -2.90 -2.79
C VAL A 456 13.80 -4.24 -2.79
N TYR A 457 14.06 -5.04 -1.76
CA TYR A 457 13.65 -6.44 -1.72
C TYR A 457 12.64 -6.71 -0.61
N TYR A 458 11.64 -7.52 -0.92
CA TYR A 458 10.70 -8.05 0.06
C TYR A 458 11.28 -9.30 0.71
N HIS A 459 11.36 -9.33 2.05
CA HIS A 459 11.83 -10.52 2.75
C HIS A 459 11.32 -10.63 4.18
N ARG A 460 10.46 -11.63 4.42
CA ARG A 460 10.03 -12.03 5.75
C ARG A 460 10.96 -13.11 6.32
N LEU A 461 11.54 -12.84 7.50
CA LEU A 461 12.39 -13.80 8.19
C LEU A 461 11.62 -15.10 8.47
N GLY A 462 12.18 -16.24 8.07
CA GLY A 462 11.57 -17.57 8.22
C GLY A 462 10.67 -18.01 7.05
N HIS A 463 10.25 -17.10 6.16
CA HIS A 463 9.36 -17.38 5.04
C HIS A 463 9.91 -16.78 3.73
N TRP A 464 10.97 -17.38 3.22
CA TRP A 464 11.78 -16.89 2.09
C TRP A 464 11.09 -16.98 0.72
N SER A 465 10.06 -17.82 0.58
CA SER A 465 9.28 -17.95 -0.66
C SER A 465 8.02 -17.07 -0.68
N GLU A 466 7.75 -16.31 0.37
CA GLU A 466 6.56 -15.46 0.44
C GLU A 466 6.71 -14.29 -0.54
N PRO A 467 5.85 -14.17 -1.57
CA PRO A 467 5.89 -13.01 -2.45
C PRO A 467 5.41 -11.75 -1.70
N PRO A 468 5.76 -10.55 -2.19
CA PRO A 468 5.17 -9.32 -1.67
C PRO A 468 3.65 -9.40 -1.70
N ASN A 469 3.02 -9.10 -0.57
CA ASN A 469 1.57 -8.99 -0.48
C ASN A 469 1.18 -7.63 0.09
N MET A 470 -0.07 -7.27 -0.15
CA MET A 470 -0.63 -5.97 0.18
C MET A 470 -0.50 -5.55 1.65
N PHE A 471 -0.38 -6.51 2.59
CA PHE A 471 -0.46 -6.22 4.02
C PHE A 471 0.86 -6.33 4.76
N ASN A 472 1.91 -6.88 4.18
CA ASN A 472 3.13 -7.21 4.93
C ASN A 472 4.26 -6.19 4.73
N PRO A 473 4.71 -5.50 5.80
CA PRO A 473 5.74 -4.47 5.72
C PRO A 473 7.15 -5.06 5.88
N PHE A 474 7.57 -5.90 4.93
CA PHE A 474 8.88 -6.57 4.98
C PHE A 474 9.84 -6.13 3.87
N TRP A 475 9.64 -4.95 3.30
CA TRP A 475 10.55 -4.35 2.32
C TRP A 475 11.82 -3.84 2.98
N ARG A 476 12.96 -4.10 2.33
CA ARG A 476 14.31 -3.77 2.79
C ARG A 476 15.14 -3.29 1.60
N ALA A 477 16.29 -2.70 1.88
CA ALA A 477 17.22 -2.22 0.87
C ALA A 477 18.60 -2.85 1.05
N LYS A 478 19.29 -3.12 -0.07
CA LYS A 478 20.71 -3.52 -0.10
C LYS A 478 21.38 -2.94 -1.35
N LEU A 479 22.69 -2.75 -1.29
CA LEU A 479 23.48 -2.57 -2.51
C LEU A 479 23.43 -3.85 -3.34
N HIS A 480 23.42 -3.70 -4.66
CA HIS A 480 23.20 -4.80 -5.58
C HIS A 480 24.10 -4.66 -6.83
N PRO A 481 24.80 -5.73 -7.27
CA PRO A 481 25.69 -5.64 -8.42
C PRO A 481 24.92 -5.51 -9.74
N PHE A 482 25.50 -4.83 -10.71
CA PHE A 482 24.97 -4.76 -12.07
C PHE A 482 25.25 -6.03 -12.86
N THR A 483 24.31 -6.40 -13.72
CA THR A 483 24.61 -7.19 -14.91
C THR A 483 25.19 -6.27 -16.01
N PRO A 484 25.95 -6.81 -16.98
CA PRO A 484 26.47 -6.03 -18.11
C PRO A 484 25.40 -5.25 -18.88
N GLU A 485 24.23 -5.88 -19.11
CA GLU A 485 23.12 -5.28 -19.86
C GLU A 485 22.46 -4.14 -19.08
N GLU A 486 22.23 -4.31 -17.77
CA GLU A 486 21.70 -3.24 -16.90
C GLU A 486 22.67 -2.06 -16.81
N ALA A 487 23.96 -2.33 -16.64
CA ALA A 487 25.00 -1.30 -16.63
C ALA A 487 24.96 -0.48 -17.93
N ALA A 488 24.92 -1.15 -19.08
CA ALA A 488 24.82 -0.50 -20.37
C ALA A 488 23.54 0.34 -20.50
N ASN A 489 22.40 -0.16 -20.02
CA ASN A 489 21.14 0.58 -20.05
C ASN A 489 21.22 1.88 -19.21
N VAL A 490 21.69 1.79 -17.97
CA VAL A 490 21.83 2.97 -17.08
C VAL A 490 22.82 3.98 -17.67
N LEU A 491 23.90 3.52 -18.29
CA LEU A 491 24.88 4.38 -18.94
C LEU A 491 24.32 5.08 -20.18
N ASN A 492 23.50 4.40 -20.97
CA ASN A 492 22.80 5.01 -22.10
C ASN A 492 21.82 6.09 -21.63
N GLU A 493 21.03 5.80 -20.60
CA GLU A 493 20.11 6.79 -19.98
C GLU A 493 20.87 7.97 -19.34
N ALA A 494 22.08 7.73 -18.86
CA ALA A 494 22.97 8.77 -18.39
C ALA A 494 23.62 9.60 -19.52
N GLY A 495 23.44 9.22 -20.79
CA GLY A 495 24.05 9.88 -21.95
C GLY A 495 25.51 9.49 -22.19
N ASN A 496 25.97 8.36 -21.65
CA ASN A 496 27.34 7.85 -21.78
C ASN A 496 27.38 6.57 -22.62
N SER A 497 27.14 6.71 -23.93
CA SER A 497 27.08 5.59 -24.88
C SER A 497 28.39 4.81 -24.99
N ASP A 498 29.53 5.50 -24.90
CA ASP A 498 30.86 4.87 -25.01
C ASP A 498 31.09 3.89 -23.85
N ALA A 499 30.76 4.31 -22.63
CA ALA A 499 30.83 3.44 -21.47
C ALA A 499 29.78 2.32 -21.54
N ALA A 500 28.61 2.57 -22.12
CA ALA A 500 27.58 1.56 -22.32
C ALA A 500 28.04 0.45 -23.27
N GLU A 501 28.69 0.81 -24.39
CA GLU A 501 29.28 -0.16 -25.33
C GLU A 501 30.35 -1.01 -24.63
N MET A 502 31.22 -0.37 -23.83
CA MET A 502 32.22 -1.06 -23.02
C MET A 502 31.59 -2.03 -22.02
N ALA A 503 30.51 -1.63 -21.33
CA ALA A 503 29.80 -2.47 -20.36
C ALA A 503 29.15 -3.69 -21.03
N SER A 504 28.64 -3.54 -22.25
CA SER A 504 28.03 -4.63 -23.02
C SER A 504 29.03 -5.61 -23.63
N THR A 505 30.33 -5.27 -23.62
CA THR A 505 31.37 -6.09 -24.27
C THR A 505 31.70 -7.32 -23.40
N PRO A 506 31.47 -8.56 -23.89
CA PRO A 506 31.76 -9.75 -23.12
C PRO A 506 33.27 -9.86 -22.83
N ARG A 507 33.64 -9.93 -21.54
CA ARG A 507 35.00 -10.16 -20.98
C ARG A 507 35.82 -8.95 -20.51
N MET A 508 35.26 -7.75 -20.40
CA MET A 508 35.89 -6.73 -19.54
C MET A 508 35.30 -6.80 -18.12
N PRO A 509 36.12 -7.04 -17.07
CA PRO A 509 35.65 -6.85 -15.70
C PRO A 509 35.42 -5.34 -15.48
N LEU A 510 34.19 -4.97 -15.14
CA LEU A 510 33.84 -3.65 -14.63
C LEU A 510 34.38 -3.44 -13.21
#